data_AF-A0AAV9AXE4-F1
#
_entry.id   AF-A0AAV9AXE4-F1
#
_cell.length_a   1.000
_cell.length_b   1.000
_cell.length_c   1.000
_cell.angle_alpha   90.00
_cell.angle_beta   90.00
_cell.angle_gamma   90.00
#
_symmetry.space_group_name_H-M   'P 1'
#
loop_
_entity.id
_entity.type
_entity.pdbx_description
1 polymer ?
#
loop_
_entity_poly.entity_id
_entity_poly.type
_entity_poly.pdbx_seq_one_letter_code
_entity_poly.pdbx_strand_id
1 'polypeptide(L)' 'MTGFTESLKACCGGEGPYNFSPSVLCGGTGFNLWSDPSEYIDWDGIHLTEAAYHQIANGVLYGSYSMPPLFSLIGV' A
#
# COMPACT_ATOMS: atom_id res chain seq x y z
N MET A 1 8.30 1.45 8.12
CA MET A 1 7.99 1.19 6.71
C MET A 1 9.27 1.31 5.91
N THR A 2 9.88 0.20 5.51
CA THR A 2 11.15 0.17 4.74
C THR A 2 10.98 -0.74 3.54
N GLY A 3 11.73 -0.51 2.46
CA GLY A 3 11.71 -1.38 1.26
C GLY A 3 10.84 -0.88 0.11
N PHE A 4 10.08 0.22 0.28
CA PHE A 4 9.38 0.88 -0.82
C PHE A 4 10.33 1.84 -1.55
N THR A 5 10.34 1.77 -2.88
CA THR A 5 11.08 2.70 -3.75
C THR A 5 10.16 3.82 -4.24
N GLU A 6 8.84 3.60 -4.27
CA GLU A 6 7.86 4.63 -4.60
C GLU A 6 6.80 4.81 -3.51
N SER A 7 6.77 6.03 -2.96
CA SER A 7 5.92 6.39 -1.82
C SER A 7 4.78 7.34 -2.17
N LEU A 8 4.88 8.05 -3.30
CA LEU A 8 3.94 9.11 -3.67
C LEU A 8 3.08 8.77 -4.89
N LYS A 9 3.50 7.83 -5.73
CA LYS A 9 2.77 7.46 -6.95
C LYS A 9 1.99 6.17 -6.72
N ALA A 10 0.83 6.07 -7.33
CA ALA A 10 0.06 4.83 -7.43
C ALA A 10 0.79 3.81 -8.33
N CYS A 11 0.72 2.54 -7.94
CA CYS A 11 1.24 1.42 -8.72
C CYS A 11 0.38 1.12 -9.96
N CYS A 12 -0.93 1.33 -9.84
CA CYS A 12 -1.95 1.00 -10.83
C CYS A 12 -2.93 2.16 -11.02
N GLY A 13 -3.21 2.58 -12.25
CA GLY A 13 -4.09 3.74 -12.46
C GLY A 13 -3.97 4.34 -13.84
N GLY A 14 -4.36 5.61 -13.98
CA GLY A 14 -4.24 6.35 -15.22
C GLY A 14 -3.07 7.32 -15.24
N GLU A 15 -2.70 7.77 -16.43
CA GLU A 15 -1.74 8.87 -16.57
C GLU A 15 -2.27 10.15 -15.88
N GLY A 16 -1.41 10.82 -15.13
CA GLY A 16 -1.75 11.99 -14.33
C GLY A 16 -0.73 12.23 -13.20
N PRO A 17 -0.87 13.32 -12.44
CA PRO A 17 -0.09 13.51 -11.22
C PRO A 17 -0.21 12.28 -10.31
N TYR A 18 0.91 11.81 -9.78
CA TYR A 18 0.98 10.65 -8.89
C TYR A 18 0.43 9.33 -9.48
N ASN A 19 0.40 9.19 -10.81
CA ASN A 19 -0.15 8.01 -11.50
C ASN A 19 -1.65 7.76 -11.21
N PHE A 20 -2.37 8.82 -10.83
CA PHE A 20 -3.79 8.76 -10.54
C PHE A 20 -4.60 9.62 -11.51
N SER A 21 -5.71 9.06 -11.99
CA SER A 21 -6.70 9.76 -12.79
C SER A 21 -8.11 9.31 -12.38
N PRO A 22 -9.00 10.22 -11.95
CA PRO A 22 -10.37 9.86 -11.59
C PRO A 22 -11.18 9.24 -12.73
N SER A 23 -10.75 9.46 -13.98
CA SER A 23 -11.40 8.92 -15.17
C SER A 23 -10.88 7.55 -15.60
N VAL A 24 -9.73 7.12 -15.07
CA VAL A 24 -9.08 5.84 -15.42
C VAL A 24 -8.64 5.16 -14.13
N LEU A 25 -9.54 4.34 -13.59
CA LEU A 25 -9.30 3.55 -12.38
C LEU A 25 -8.49 2.29 -12.72
N CYS A 26 -7.78 1.76 -11.72
CA CYS A 26 -7.10 0.48 -11.83
C CYS A 26 -8.07 -0.63 -12.29
N GLY A 27 -7.68 -1.40 -13.31
CA GLY A 27 -8.52 -2.44 -13.92
C GLY A 27 -9.58 -1.94 -14.91
N GLY A 28 -9.75 -0.61 -15.07
CA GLY A 28 -10.61 -0.01 -16.09
C GLY A 28 -9.92 0.10 -17.46
N THR A 29 -10.64 0.45 -18.51
CA THR A 29 -10.04 0.62 -19.86
C THR A 29 -8.97 1.72 -19.86
N GLY A 30 -7.77 1.38 -20.32
CA GLY A 30 -6.65 2.33 -20.45
C GLY A 30 -5.83 2.53 -19.16
N PHE A 31 -6.02 1.67 -18.15
CA PHE A 31 -5.16 1.68 -16.97
C PHE A 31 -3.73 1.21 -17.31
N ASN A 32 -2.78 1.66 -16.50
CA ASN A 32 -1.40 1.22 -16.48
C ASN A 32 -1.07 0.56 -15.14
N LEU A 33 -0.14 -0.39 -15.20
CA LEU A 33 0.56 -0.96 -14.05
C LEU A 33 2.04 -0.68 -14.26
N TRP A 34 2.66 0.12 -13.40
CA TRP A 34 4.02 0.64 -13.65
C TRP A 34 5.14 -0.36 -13.32
N SER A 35 5.04 -1.11 -12.23
CA SER A 35 6.06 -2.06 -11.78
C SER A 35 5.53 -3.02 -10.71
N ASP A 36 6.43 -3.69 -9.98
CA ASP A 36 6.08 -4.58 -8.88
C ASP A 36 5.33 -3.81 -7.77
N PRO A 37 4.10 -4.23 -7.39
CA PRO A 37 3.32 -3.60 -6.34
C PRO A 37 3.99 -3.64 -4.96
N SER A 38 4.94 -4.55 -4.71
CA SER A 38 5.67 -4.64 -3.44
C SER A 38 6.66 -3.49 -3.23
N GLU A 39 7.01 -2.77 -4.29
CA GLU A 39 7.89 -1.59 -4.23
C GLU A 39 7.13 -0.29 -3.93
N TYR A 40 5.79 -0.34 -3.94
CA TYR A 40 4.91 0.83 -3.85
C TYR A 40 4.17 0.86 -2.51
N ILE A 41 3.94 2.05 -1.97
CA ILE A 41 3.03 2.25 -0.83
C ILE A 41 1.57 2.28 -1.32
N ASP A 42 1.32 3.02 -2.39
CA ASP A 42 -0.01 3.28 -2.92
C ASP A 42 -0.33 2.34 -4.10
N TRP A 43 -1.51 1.73 -4.07
CA TRP A 43 -2.00 0.84 -5.11
C TRP A 43 -2.66 1.61 -6.25
N ASP A 44 -3.71 2.40 -5.98
CA ASP A 44 -4.61 2.97 -7.00
C ASP A 44 -4.98 4.45 -6.80
N GLY A 45 -4.25 5.16 -5.95
CA GLY A 45 -4.51 6.53 -5.51
C GLY A 45 -5.52 6.63 -4.36
N ILE A 46 -6.05 5.50 -3.88
CA ILE A 46 -7.07 5.44 -2.82
C ILE A 46 -6.67 4.39 -1.76
N HIS A 47 -6.18 3.23 -2.19
CA HIS A 47 -5.82 2.09 -1.36
C HIS A 47 -4.31 1.89 -1.28
N LEU A 48 -3.86 1.26 -0.19
CA LEU A 48 -2.48 0.82 -0.06
C LEU A 48 -2.25 -0.51 -0.76
N THR A 49 -1.00 -0.78 -1.13
CA THR A 49 -0.58 -2.09 -1.63
C THR A 49 -0.65 -3.16 -0.54
N GLU A 50 -0.67 -4.43 -0.94
CA GLU A 50 -0.58 -5.56 0.00
C GLU A 50 0.67 -5.47 0.87
N ALA A 51 1.83 -5.15 0.28
CA ALA A 51 3.09 -5.00 1.01
C ALA A 51 3.02 -3.89 2.08
N ALA A 52 2.36 -2.76 1.79
CA ALA A 52 2.13 -1.69 2.75
C ALA A 52 1.20 -2.14 3.89
N TYR A 53 0.08 -2.79 3.56
CA TYR A 53 -0.81 -3.35 4.58
C TYR A 53 -0.13 -4.40 5.45
N HIS A 54 0.72 -5.25 4.88
CA HIS A 54 1.45 -6.27 5.62
C HIS A 54 2.42 -5.65 6.64
N GLN A 55 3.12 -4.56 6.29
CA GLN A 55 3.96 -3.84 7.24
C GLN A 55 3.16 -3.16 8.35
N ILE A 56 2.00 -2.56 8.03
CA ILE A 56 1.09 -1.98 9.03
C ILE A 56 0.61 -3.06 9.99
N ALA A 57 0.10 -4.18 9.46
CA ALA A 57 -0.38 -5.30 10.26
C ALA A 57 0.72 -5.84 11.19
N ASN A 58 1.94 -6.03 10.70
CA ASN A 58 3.06 -6.46 11.53
C ASN A 58 3.40 -5.46 12.64
N GLY A 59 3.37 -4.16 12.33
CA GLY A 59 3.57 -3.10 13.32
C GLY A 59 2.51 -3.09 14.42
N VAL A 60 1.24 -3.39 14.08
CA VAL A 60 0.13 -3.44 15.04
C VAL A 60 0.15 -4.72 15.86
N LEU A 61 0.38 -5.87 15.21
CA LEU A 61 0.33 -7.19 15.86
C LEU A 61 1.53 -7.41 16.77
N TYR A 62 2.74 -7.15 16.26
CA TYR A 62 3.99 -7.53 16.91
C TYR A 62 4.86 -6.35 17.32
N GLY A 63 4.68 -5.21 16.64
CA GLY A 63 5.47 -4.00 16.85
C GLY A 63 4.86 -3.01 17.84
N SER A 64 5.39 -1.79 17.82
CA SER A 64 5.00 -0.70 18.71
C SER A 64 3.85 0.17 18.20
N TYR A 65 3.12 -0.24 17.16
CA TYR A 65 1.98 0.53 16.63
C TYR A 65 0.68 0.25 17.40
N SER A 66 0.73 -0.62 18.41
CA SER A 66 -0.24 -0.70 19.49
C SER A 66 0.50 -0.90 20.82
N MET A 67 -0.09 -0.44 21.93
CA MET A 67 0.50 -0.61 23.26
C MET A 67 -0.55 -1.13 24.26
N PRO A 68 -0.39 -2.36 24.78
CA PRO A 68 0.64 -3.33 24.39
C PRO A 68 0.41 -3.87 22.96
N PRO A 69 1.43 -4.47 22.30
CA PRO A 69 1.26 -5.09 20.98
C PRO A 69 0.10 -6.09 21.00
N LEU A 70 -0.78 -6.08 19.99
CA LEU A 70 -2.01 -6.90 20.04
C LEU A 70 -1.73 -8.39 20.30
N PHE A 71 -0.66 -8.94 19.73
CA PHE A 71 -0.33 -10.35 19.92
C PHE A 71 0.07 -10.68 21.36
N SER A 72 0.56 -9.71 22.13
CA SER A 72 0.86 -9.91 23.56
C SER A 72 -0.39 -10.06 24.43
N LEU A 73 -1.58 -9.69 23.92
CA LEU A 73 -2.85 -9.79 24.64
C LEU A 73 -3.50 -11.17 24.52
N ILE A 74 -3.12 -11.97 23.52
CA ILE A 74 -3.78 -13.24 23.19
C ILE A 74 -3.09 -14.49 23.76
N GLY A 75 -1.98 -14.35 24.48
CA GLY A 75 -1.45 -15.38 25.39
C GLY A 75 -1.22 -16.77 24.79
N VAL A 76 -0.96 -16.86 23.48
CA VAL A 76 -0.49 -18.09 22.80
C VAL A 76 1.02 -18.21 22.84
#